data_AF-A0A7C6UG02-F1
#
_entry.id   AF-A0A7C6UG02-F1
#
_cell.length_a   1.000
_cell.length_b   1.000
_cell.length_c   1.000
_cell.angle_alpha   90.00
_cell.angle_beta   90.00
_cell.angle_gamma   90.00
#
_symmetry.space_group_name_H-M   'P 1'
#
loop_
_entity.id
_entity.type
_entity.pdbx_description
1 polymer ?
#
loop_
_entity_poly.entity_id
_entity_poly.type
_entity_poly.pdbx_seq_one_letter_code
_entity_poly.pdbx_strand_id
1 'polypeptide(L)'
;MKNIFLVLIALALATTTASAGVGILWLLEYGAYTHDSPDVTQRDTTYALLHNYSVTWQLIYAGADNIANPVDLASPGWVSGDDEVWATRTIPLNGGFAPEDNTEWTIWMTPWTGDRVYRDPAWSDTGYVFQRIYEGTPQEGSWYYESALFAFNPNLDPNGGQQEKFCIDEKSSGIQPDRQILGEPIPEPATLNLLGLGTLALICRKRK
;
A
#
# COMPACT_ATOMS: atom_id res chain seq x y z
N MET A 1 -24.17 54.59 -18.26
CA MET A 1 -22.95 54.01 -17.64
C MET A 1 -23.31 53.03 -16.51
N LYS A 2 -24.20 52.05 -16.76
CA LYS A 2 -24.69 51.11 -15.72
C LYS A 2 -24.37 49.63 -16.04
N ASN A 3 -23.78 49.38 -17.21
CA ASN A 3 -23.59 48.03 -17.75
C ASN A 3 -22.12 47.55 -17.68
N ILE A 4 -21.19 48.40 -17.25
CA ILE A 4 -19.75 48.05 -17.18
C ILE A 4 -19.42 47.36 -15.85
N PHE A 5 -20.09 47.73 -14.76
CA PHE A 5 -19.88 47.11 -13.44
C PHE A 5 -20.34 45.64 -13.38
N LEU A 6 -21.40 45.27 -14.11
CA LEU A 6 -21.88 43.88 -14.14
C LEU A 6 -20.93 42.95 -14.92
N VAL A 7 -20.25 43.49 -15.94
CA VAL A 7 -19.27 42.74 -16.76
C VAL A 7 -17.97 42.50 -15.99
N LEU A 8 -17.55 43.44 -15.14
CA LEU A 8 -16.37 43.28 -14.26
C LEU A 8 -16.63 42.27 -13.12
N ILE A 9 -17.85 42.21 -12.58
CA ILE A 9 -18.22 41.19 -11.58
C ILE A 9 -18.36 39.80 -12.24
N ALA A 10 -18.87 39.71 -13.46
CA ALA A 10 -18.94 38.45 -14.21
C ALA A 10 -17.55 37.92 -14.63
N LEU A 11 -16.58 38.79 -14.90
CA LEU A 11 -15.22 38.39 -15.24
C LEU A 11 -14.41 37.93 -14.00
N ALA A 12 -14.77 38.41 -12.81
CA ALA A 12 -14.13 38.02 -11.55
C ALA A 12 -14.56 36.62 -11.05
N LEU A 13 -15.69 36.08 -11.52
CA LEU A 13 -16.19 34.74 -11.14
C LEU A 13 -15.68 33.59 -12.05
N ALA A 14 -14.86 33.89 -13.06
CA ALA A 14 -14.33 32.87 -13.98
C ALA A 14 -12.85 32.52 -13.70
N THR A 15 -12.41 32.64 -12.44
CA THR A 15 -11.20 31.93 -11.99
C THR A 15 -11.62 30.50 -11.68
N THR A 16 -11.74 29.67 -12.72
CA THR A 16 -11.61 28.23 -12.54
C THR A 16 -10.18 28.02 -12.06
N THR A 17 -9.99 27.94 -10.74
CA THR A 17 -8.77 27.40 -10.18
C THR A 17 -8.61 26.02 -10.78
N ALA A 18 -7.66 25.84 -11.69
CA ALA A 18 -7.09 24.54 -11.92
C ALA A 18 -6.50 24.12 -10.57
N SER A 19 -7.26 23.34 -9.81
CA SER A 19 -6.75 22.76 -8.57
C SER A 19 -5.70 21.76 -8.99
N ALA A 20 -4.43 22.03 -8.68
CA ALA A 20 -3.46 20.95 -8.57
C ALA A 20 -3.95 20.02 -7.47
N GLY A 21 -3.78 18.72 -7.67
CA GLY A 21 -4.27 17.69 -6.78
C GLY A 21 -4.04 16.31 -7.38
N VAL A 22 -4.07 15.30 -6.52
CA VAL A 22 -3.91 13.90 -6.92
C VAL A 22 -5.18 13.13 -6.62
N GLY A 23 -5.61 12.32 -7.59
CA GLY A 23 -6.76 11.44 -7.49
C GLY A 23 -6.41 10.08 -8.06
N ILE A 24 -6.14 9.09 -7.22
CA ILE A 24 -5.69 7.76 -7.63
C ILE A 24 -6.74 6.72 -7.28
N LEU A 25 -7.27 6.07 -8.31
CA LEU A 25 -8.08 4.87 -8.20
C LEU A 25 -7.15 3.64 -8.21
N TRP A 26 -6.90 3.10 -7.02
CA TRP A 26 -6.01 1.95 -6.79
C TRP A 26 -6.84 0.69 -6.56
N LEU A 27 -6.67 -0.32 -7.42
CA LEU A 27 -7.49 -1.52 -7.46
C LEU A 27 -6.75 -2.75 -8.04
N LEU A 28 -7.44 -3.89 -7.98
CA LEU A 28 -7.14 -5.11 -8.72
C LEU A 28 -8.22 -5.37 -9.79
N GLU A 29 -7.83 -5.85 -10.96
CA GLU A 29 -8.68 -6.27 -12.07
C GLU A 29 -9.03 -7.77 -12.00
N TYR A 30 -8.09 -8.62 -11.60
CA TYR A 30 -8.27 -10.06 -11.48
C TYR A 30 -8.43 -10.49 -10.03
N GLY A 31 -7.40 -10.23 -9.21
CA GLY A 31 -7.37 -10.53 -7.79
C GLY A 31 -5.99 -10.90 -7.27
N ALA A 32 -5.93 -11.16 -5.97
CA ALA A 32 -4.70 -11.53 -5.29
C ALA A 32 -4.77 -12.98 -4.77
N TYR A 33 -3.61 -13.63 -4.79
CA TYR A 33 -3.41 -15.00 -4.33
C TYR A 33 -2.45 -15.04 -3.14
N THR A 34 -2.45 -16.15 -2.41
CA THR A 34 -1.46 -16.43 -1.36
C THR A 34 -0.07 -16.64 -1.96
N HIS A 35 0.97 -16.37 -1.19
CA HIS A 35 2.38 -16.49 -1.61
C HIS A 35 2.78 -17.89 -2.12
N ASP A 36 2.06 -18.92 -1.70
CA ASP A 36 2.27 -20.32 -2.04
C ASP A 36 1.38 -20.82 -3.18
N SER A 37 0.62 -19.93 -3.83
CA SER A 37 -0.21 -20.30 -4.97
C SER A 37 0.63 -20.86 -6.13
N PRO A 38 0.26 -22.01 -6.71
CA PRO A 38 0.97 -22.57 -7.86
C PRO A 38 0.65 -21.83 -9.17
N ASP A 39 -0.44 -21.07 -9.21
CA ASP A 39 -0.93 -20.34 -10.38
C ASP A 39 -1.73 -19.10 -9.96
N VAL A 40 -1.53 -17.99 -10.66
CA VAL A 40 -2.28 -16.73 -10.46
C VAL A 40 -3.24 -16.42 -11.61
N THR A 41 -3.31 -17.30 -12.60
CA THR A 41 -4.17 -17.17 -13.79
C THR A 41 -5.48 -17.93 -13.65
N GLN A 42 -5.65 -18.76 -12.63
CA GLN A 42 -6.88 -19.52 -12.37
C GLN A 42 -7.54 -19.07 -11.08
N ARG A 43 -8.85 -18.77 -11.13
CA ARG A 43 -9.65 -18.39 -9.94
C ARG A 43 -9.95 -19.59 -9.02
N ASP A 44 -8.92 -20.21 -8.48
CA ASP A 44 -9.02 -21.20 -7.40
C ASP A 44 -9.16 -20.51 -6.05
N THR A 45 -10.35 -20.62 -5.44
CA THR A 45 -10.64 -19.99 -4.15
C THR A 45 -9.75 -20.49 -3.02
N THR A 46 -9.16 -21.69 -3.14
CA THR A 46 -8.24 -22.26 -2.15
C THR A 46 -7.02 -21.37 -1.95
N TYR A 47 -6.57 -20.68 -3.01
CA TYR A 47 -5.41 -19.80 -3.00
C TYR A 47 -5.80 -18.32 -3.09
N ALA A 48 -7.08 -17.96 -3.04
CA ALA A 48 -7.47 -16.56 -2.96
C ALA A 48 -6.92 -15.96 -1.67
N LEU A 49 -6.26 -14.80 -1.76
CA LEU A 49 -5.53 -14.19 -0.64
C LEU A 49 -6.43 -14.01 0.59
N LEU A 50 -7.62 -13.43 0.37
CA LEU A 50 -8.58 -13.20 1.44
C LEU A 50 -9.30 -14.46 1.92
N HIS A 51 -9.14 -15.61 1.27
CA HIS A 51 -9.67 -16.87 1.80
C HIS A 51 -8.83 -17.39 2.97
N ASN A 52 -7.53 -17.10 2.97
CA ASN A 52 -6.57 -17.60 3.95
C ASN A 52 -6.08 -16.54 4.93
N TYR A 53 -6.02 -15.27 4.51
CA TYR A 53 -5.50 -14.17 5.31
C TYR A 53 -6.46 -12.98 5.32
N SER A 54 -6.43 -12.15 6.36
CA SER A 54 -6.83 -10.76 6.16
C SER A 54 -5.75 -10.05 5.33
N VAL A 55 -6.04 -8.85 4.82
CA VAL A 55 -5.07 -8.09 4.05
C VAL A 55 -4.92 -6.69 4.62
N THR A 56 -3.68 -6.24 4.75
CA THR A 56 -3.35 -4.83 4.83
C THR A 56 -2.84 -4.39 3.47
N TRP A 57 -3.51 -3.42 2.84
CA TRP A 57 -3.15 -2.89 1.53
C TRP A 57 -2.88 -1.40 1.63
N GLN A 58 -1.68 -0.98 1.23
CA GLN A 58 -1.23 0.41 1.34
C GLN A 58 -0.98 1.02 -0.05
N LEU A 59 -1.30 2.31 -0.17
CA LEU A 59 -0.82 3.19 -1.23
C LEU A 59 0.25 4.10 -0.61
N ILE A 60 1.45 4.07 -1.15
CA ILE A 60 2.64 4.70 -0.57
C ILE A 60 3.24 5.65 -1.59
N TYR A 61 3.54 6.87 -1.17
CA TYR A 61 4.33 7.84 -1.93
C TYR A 61 5.81 7.59 -1.69
N ALA A 62 6.57 7.45 -2.78
CA ALA A 62 7.99 7.09 -2.78
C ALA A 62 8.94 8.26 -2.47
N GLY A 63 8.45 9.27 -1.76
CA GLY A 63 9.23 10.42 -1.34
C GLY A 63 9.88 11.21 -2.49
N ALA A 64 10.93 11.94 -2.13
CA ALA A 64 11.73 12.77 -3.04
C ALA A 64 12.81 11.96 -3.78
N ASP A 65 13.26 10.83 -3.21
CA ASP A 65 14.25 9.96 -3.86
C ASP A 65 13.64 9.11 -4.99
N ASN A 66 12.31 8.96 -5.00
CA ASN A 66 11.53 8.16 -5.94
C ASN A 66 11.94 6.68 -5.91
N ILE A 67 12.22 6.15 -4.72
CA ILE A 67 12.59 4.76 -4.47
C ILE A 67 11.49 4.13 -3.61
N ALA A 68 11.08 2.90 -3.94
CA ALA A 68 10.27 2.12 -3.02
C ALA A 68 11.18 1.61 -1.90
N ASN A 69 11.18 2.28 -0.75
CA ASN A 69 12.08 1.96 0.34
C ASN A 69 11.63 0.66 1.05
N PRO A 70 12.58 -0.11 1.64
CA PRO A 70 12.25 -1.37 2.31
C PRO A 70 11.21 -1.21 3.43
N VAL A 71 10.51 -2.29 3.75
CA VAL A 71 9.62 -2.36 4.91
C VAL A 71 10.44 -2.15 6.20
N ASP A 72 9.98 -1.27 7.08
CA ASP A 72 10.56 -1.08 8.42
C ASP A 72 9.47 -1.24 9.49
N LEU A 73 9.50 -2.36 10.21
CA LEU A 73 8.51 -2.68 11.24
C LEU A 73 8.55 -1.75 12.46
N ALA A 74 9.66 -1.03 12.68
CA ALA A 74 9.79 -0.07 13.78
C ALA A 74 9.17 1.30 13.45
N SER A 75 8.96 1.58 12.17
CA SER A 75 8.42 2.85 11.69
C SER A 75 6.89 2.82 11.55
N PRO A 76 6.17 3.91 11.88
CA PRO A 76 4.73 4.01 11.67
C PRO A 76 4.36 3.73 10.21
N GLY A 77 3.34 2.91 9.99
CA GLY A 77 2.92 2.54 8.64
C GLY A 77 3.85 1.55 7.91
N TRP A 78 4.90 1.06 8.58
CA TRP A 78 5.85 0.07 8.08
C TRP A 78 6.64 0.49 6.84
N VAL A 79 6.88 1.80 6.69
CA VAL A 79 7.65 2.42 5.61
C VAL A 79 8.96 2.99 6.15
N SER A 80 9.97 3.17 5.29
CA SER A 80 11.28 3.69 5.66
C SER A 80 11.76 4.77 4.69
N GLY A 81 12.92 5.38 4.97
CA GLY A 81 13.44 6.46 4.14
C GLY A 81 12.55 7.69 4.20
N ASP A 82 12.14 8.20 3.05
CA ASP A 82 11.20 9.30 2.86
C ASP A 82 9.83 8.84 2.30
N ASP A 83 9.56 7.54 2.34
CA ASP A 83 8.25 6.99 1.97
C ASP A 83 7.15 7.45 2.92
N GLU A 84 5.99 7.79 2.37
CA GLU A 84 4.81 8.20 3.14
C GLU A 84 3.59 7.35 2.78
N VAL A 85 2.93 6.77 3.80
CA VAL A 85 1.67 6.04 3.59
C VAL A 85 0.54 7.04 3.37
N TRP A 86 0.06 7.12 2.13
CA TRP A 86 -1.07 7.97 1.76
C TRP A 86 -2.42 7.37 2.13
N ALA A 87 -2.58 6.06 1.93
CA ALA A 87 -3.81 5.36 2.26
C ALA A 87 -3.53 3.93 2.70
N THR A 88 -4.40 3.39 3.55
CA THR A 88 -4.39 1.99 3.96
C THR A 88 -5.80 1.44 3.93
N ARG A 89 -5.95 0.17 3.54
CA ARG A 89 -7.16 -0.64 3.68
C ARG A 89 -6.83 -1.87 4.51
N THR A 90 -7.64 -2.12 5.53
CA THR A 90 -7.63 -3.40 6.22
C THR A 90 -8.84 -4.20 5.78
N ILE A 91 -8.63 -5.22 4.94
CA ILE A 91 -9.71 -6.05 4.42
C ILE A 91 -9.77 -7.35 5.24
N PRO A 92 -10.91 -7.67 5.87
CA PRO A 92 -11.02 -8.86 6.72
C PRO A 92 -10.98 -10.15 5.91
N LEU A 93 -10.66 -11.25 6.60
CA LEU A 93 -10.73 -12.61 6.05
C LEU A 93 -12.13 -12.88 5.47
N ASN A 94 -12.17 -13.53 4.31
CA ASN A 94 -13.31 -13.76 3.43
C ASN A 94 -13.88 -12.49 2.76
N GLY A 95 -13.09 -11.40 2.72
CA GLY A 95 -13.55 -10.11 2.22
C GLY A 95 -14.50 -9.43 3.20
N GLY A 96 -15.01 -8.27 2.81
CA GLY A 96 -15.90 -7.46 3.61
C GLY A 96 -15.50 -5.99 3.67
N PHE A 97 -15.94 -5.33 4.73
CA PHE A 97 -15.84 -3.89 4.91
C PHE A 97 -14.45 -3.46 5.38
N ALA A 98 -13.82 -2.54 4.64
CA ALA A 98 -12.62 -1.83 5.03
C ALA A 98 -13.02 -0.49 5.69
N PRO A 99 -12.80 -0.31 7.01
CA PRO A 99 -13.28 0.85 7.74
C PRO A 99 -12.57 2.15 7.39
N GLU A 100 -11.38 2.09 6.80
CA GLU A 100 -10.55 3.28 6.53
C GLU A 100 -11.13 4.16 5.41
N ASP A 101 -11.76 3.56 4.40
CA ASP A 101 -12.32 4.27 3.23
C ASP A 101 -13.78 3.91 2.93
N ASN A 102 -14.44 3.18 3.85
CA ASN A 102 -15.82 2.70 3.71
C ASN A 102 -16.06 1.88 2.43
N THR A 103 -15.07 1.10 2.00
CA THR A 103 -15.19 0.21 0.85
C THR A 103 -15.53 -1.22 1.27
N GLU A 104 -16.19 -1.97 0.38
CA GLU A 104 -16.42 -3.39 0.55
C GLU A 104 -15.73 -4.19 -0.56
N TRP A 105 -15.15 -5.32 -0.19
CA TRP A 105 -14.34 -6.15 -1.08
C TRP A 105 -14.79 -7.60 -1.07
N THR A 106 -14.71 -8.24 -2.23
CA THR A 106 -14.90 -9.70 -2.33
C THR A 106 -13.65 -10.45 -1.85
N ILE A 107 -13.75 -11.78 -1.75
CA ILE A 107 -12.60 -12.67 -1.49
C ILE A 107 -11.46 -12.52 -2.51
N TRP A 108 -11.76 -11.97 -3.70
CA TRP A 108 -10.77 -11.75 -4.76
C TRP A 108 -10.13 -10.37 -4.67
N MET A 109 -10.37 -9.61 -3.60
CA MET A 109 -10.00 -8.19 -3.50
C MET A 109 -10.53 -7.38 -4.70
N THR A 110 -11.65 -7.80 -5.27
CA THR A 110 -12.40 -6.99 -6.23
C THR A 110 -13.41 -6.15 -5.47
N PRO A 111 -13.63 -4.89 -5.89
CA PRO A 111 -14.48 -3.99 -5.16
C PRO A 111 -15.96 -4.30 -5.38
N TRP A 112 -16.72 -4.21 -4.30
CA TRP A 112 -18.16 -4.40 -4.27
C TRP A 112 -18.89 -3.06 -4.15
N THR A 113 -18.52 -2.23 -3.17
CA THR A 113 -19.05 -0.87 -2.95
C THR A 113 -18.00 0.09 -2.37
N GLY A 114 -18.32 1.39 -2.30
CA GLY A 114 -17.49 2.44 -1.69
C GLY A 114 -16.65 3.28 -2.66
N ASP A 115 -16.07 4.38 -2.17
CA ASP A 115 -15.10 5.21 -2.92
C ASP A 115 -13.69 4.69 -2.70
N ARG A 116 -13.05 4.26 -3.80
CA ARG A 116 -11.73 3.58 -3.78
C ARG A 116 -10.61 4.53 -4.11
N VAL A 117 -10.92 5.81 -4.16
CA VAL A 117 -10.04 6.83 -4.71
C VAL A 117 -9.37 7.54 -3.57
N TYR A 118 -8.05 7.47 -3.53
CA TYR A 118 -7.29 8.39 -2.71
C TYR A 118 -7.33 9.77 -3.38
N ARG A 119 -7.66 10.81 -2.59
CA ARG A 119 -7.75 12.19 -3.07
C ARG A 119 -6.99 13.10 -2.13
N ASP A 120 -6.06 13.87 -2.68
CA ASP A 120 -5.48 15.01 -2.00
C ASP A 120 -5.52 16.25 -2.92
N PRO A 121 -6.45 17.20 -2.68
CA PRO A 121 -6.56 18.43 -3.45
C PRO A 121 -5.52 19.50 -3.11
N ALA A 122 -4.69 19.27 -2.10
CA ALA A 122 -3.58 20.16 -1.76
C ALA A 122 -2.25 19.68 -2.37
N TRP A 123 -2.19 18.43 -2.86
CA TRP A 123 -0.98 17.87 -3.42
C TRP A 123 -0.60 18.54 -4.74
N SER A 124 0.63 19.05 -4.85
CA SER A 124 1.11 19.75 -6.05
C SER A 124 2.46 19.25 -6.57
N ASP A 125 3.12 18.37 -5.82
CA ASP A 125 4.42 17.83 -6.20
C ASP A 125 4.26 16.64 -7.16
N THR A 126 5.11 16.59 -8.18
CA THR A 126 5.25 15.41 -9.02
C THR A 126 6.00 14.32 -8.26
N GLY A 127 5.65 13.06 -8.50
CA GLY A 127 6.44 11.95 -8.00
C GLY A 127 5.83 10.60 -8.36
N TYR A 128 6.13 9.62 -7.54
CA TYR A 128 5.71 8.24 -7.76
C TYR A 128 5.00 7.70 -6.53
N VAL A 129 4.01 6.84 -6.78
CA VAL A 129 3.43 5.98 -5.76
C VAL A 129 3.67 4.53 -6.10
N PHE A 130 3.59 3.67 -5.09
CA PHE A 130 3.52 2.23 -5.27
C PHE A 130 2.51 1.65 -4.28
N GLN A 131 2.15 0.40 -4.49
CA GLN A 131 1.22 -0.32 -3.63
C GLN A 131 1.93 -1.48 -2.96
N ARG A 132 1.59 -1.72 -1.70
CA ARG A 132 2.07 -2.87 -0.95
C ARG A 132 0.88 -3.62 -0.35
N ILE A 133 0.84 -4.93 -0.58
CA ILE A 133 -0.22 -5.83 -0.09
C ILE A 133 0.42 -6.87 0.80
N TYR A 134 0.01 -6.90 2.06
CA TYR A 134 0.53 -7.83 3.06
C TYR A 134 -0.48 -8.93 3.36
N GLU A 135 0.03 -10.13 3.59
CA GLU A 135 -0.71 -11.22 4.22
C GLU A 135 -0.90 -10.92 5.70
N GLY A 136 -2.08 -10.43 6.05
CA GLY A 136 -2.43 -9.97 7.38
C GLY A 136 -1.78 -8.64 7.75
N THR A 137 -1.69 -8.39 9.05
CA THR A 137 -0.97 -7.24 9.59
C THR A 137 0.54 -7.46 9.46
N PRO A 138 1.32 -6.48 8.97
CA PRO A 138 2.77 -6.61 8.81
C PRO A 138 3.47 -6.96 10.12
N GLN A 139 4.26 -8.04 10.08
CA GLN A 139 5.12 -8.51 11.17
C GLN A 139 6.28 -9.31 10.56
N GLU A 140 7.28 -9.64 11.38
CA GLU A 140 8.39 -10.49 10.96
C GLU A 140 7.86 -11.84 10.43
N GLY A 141 8.37 -12.24 9.27
CA GLY A 141 7.94 -13.46 8.58
C GLY A 141 6.69 -13.33 7.72
N SER A 142 5.97 -12.19 7.76
CA SER A 142 4.84 -11.97 6.85
C SER A 142 5.30 -11.82 5.41
N TRP A 143 4.48 -12.31 4.49
CA TRP A 143 4.66 -12.12 3.05
C TRP A 143 3.97 -10.85 2.57
N TYR A 144 4.55 -10.22 1.57
CA TYR A 144 3.96 -9.08 0.89
C TYR A 144 4.29 -9.06 -0.60
N TYR A 145 3.39 -8.42 -1.35
CA TYR A 145 3.59 -7.98 -2.73
C TYR A 145 3.92 -6.49 -2.74
N GLU A 146 4.81 -6.08 -3.64
CA GLU A 146 5.11 -4.69 -3.90
C GLU A 146 5.05 -4.42 -5.41
N SER A 147 4.26 -3.44 -5.80
CA SER A 147 4.15 -3.05 -7.21
C SER A 147 5.39 -2.30 -7.69
N ALA A 148 5.55 -2.19 -9.01
CA ALA A 148 6.41 -1.17 -9.58
C ALA A 148 5.93 0.25 -9.21
N LEU A 149 6.85 1.23 -9.30
CA LEU A 149 6.55 2.64 -9.15
C LEU A 149 5.62 3.12 -10.28
N PHE A 150 4.61 3.88 -9.90
CA PHE A 150 3.63 4.51 -10.77
C PHE A 150 3.77 6.03 -10.69
N ALA A 151 4.16 6.66 -11.79
CA ALA A 151 4.17 8.11 -11.89
C ALA A 151 2.74 8.62 -11.97
N PHE A 152 2.35 9.49 -11.04
CA PHE A 152 1.03 10.13 -11.04
C PHE A 152 1.12 11.58 -11.54
N ASN A 153 0.01 12.10 -12.03
CA ASN A 153 -0.15 13.45 -12.52
C ASN A 153 -0.86 14.31 -11.46
N PRO A 154 -0.13 15.24 -10.80
CA PRO A 154 -0.70 16.12 -9.78
C PRO A 154 -1.52 17.29 -10.36
N ASN A 155 -1.80 17.30 -11.68
CA ASN A 155 -2.56 18.37 -12.33
C ASN A 155 -4.01 17.97 -12.64
N LEU A 156 -4.49 16.85 -12.13
CA LEU A 156 -5.84 16.36 -12.37
C LEU A 156 -6.77 16.84 -11.26
N ASP A 157 -7.96 17.32 -11.63
CA ASP A 157 -8.97 17.75 -10.64
C ASP A 157 -9.43 16.55 -9.80
N PRO A 158 -9.05 16.49 -8.51
CA PRO A 158 -9.36 15.34 -7.68
C PRO A 158 -10.79 15.37 -7.15
N ASN A 159 -11.57 16.44 -7.37
CA ASN A 159 -12.92 16.61 -6.80
C ASN A 159 -14.05 16.46 -7.82
N GLY A 160 -13.73 16.27 -9.09
CA GLY A 160 -14.72 16.07 -10.17
C GLY A 160 -14.14 15.66 -11.52
N GLY A 161 -12.81 15.53 -11.63
CA GLY A 161 -12.10 15.20 -12.86
C GLY A 161 -11.77 13.72 -13.04
N GLN A 162 -10.97 13.45 -14.08
CA GLN A 162 -10.42 12.12 -14.34
C GLN A 162 -9.45 11.71 -13.23
N GLN A 163 -9.66 10.53 -12.65
CA GLN A 163 -8.73 9.90 -11.72
C GLN A 163 -7.75 9.04 -12.50
N GLU A 164 -6.54 8.92 -12.00
CA GLU A 164 -5.59 7.96 -12.55
C GLU A 164 -5.88 6.57 -12.02
N LYS A 165 -5.98 5.63 -12.94
CA LYS A 165 -6.18 4.22 -12.60
C LYS A 165 -4.81 3.58 -12.36
N PHE A 166 -4.58 3.12 -11.15
CA PHE A 166 -3.41 2.34 -10.80
C PHE A 166 -3.81 0.89 -10.47
N CYS A 167 -3.79 0.05 -11.51
CA CYS A 167 -4.03 -1.38 -11.42
C CYS A 167 -2.70 -2.12 -11.33
N ILE A 168 -2.55 -3.03 -10.35
CA ILE A 168 -1.27 -3.72 -10.09
C ILE A 168 -1.25 -5.16 -10.61
N ASP A 169 -2.37 -5.63 -11.14
CA ASP A 169 -2.54 -6.91 -11.83
C ASP A 169 -3.15 -6.68 -13.22
N GLU A 170 -3.40 -7.77 -13.96
CA GLU A 170 -3.92 -7.74 -15.32
C GLU A 170 -5.28 -8.44 -15.42
N LYS A 171 -6.09 -8.16 -16.43
CA LYS A 171 -7.39 -8.85 -16.65
C LYS A 171 -7.32 -10.37 -16.71
N SER A 172 -6.15 -10.94 -17.03
CA SER A 172 -5.94 -12.38 -17.22
C SER A 172 -5.07 -13.03 -16.15
N SER A 173 -4.50 -12.25 -15.22
CA SER A 173 -3.59 -12.77 -14.20
C SER A 173 -3.62 -11.88 -12.97
N GLY A 174 -3.68 -12.51 -11.80
CA GLY A 174 -3.56 -11.82 -10.53
C GLY A 174 -2.12 -11.59 -10.12
N ILE A 175 -1.97 -11.15 -8.88
CA ILE A 175 -0.70 -11.02 -8.17
C ILE A 175 -0.62 -12.01 -7.01
N GLN A 176 0.58 -12.26 -6.54
CA GLN A 176 0.81 -12.95 -5.28
C GLN A 176 1.99 -12.30 -4.55
N PRO A 177 1.98 -12.26 -3.21
CA PRO A 177 3.15 -11.91 -2.42
C PRO A 177 4.37 -12.76 -2.78
N ASP A 178 5.50 -12.11 -2.99
CA ASP A 178 6.74 -12.76 -3.44
C ASP A 178 7.96 -12.38 -2.58
N ARG A 179 7.76 -11.51 -1.58
CA ARG A 179 8.78 -11.08 -0.64
C ARG A 179 8.33 -11.36 0.79
N GLN A 180 9.28 -11.69 1.66
CA GLN A 180 9.04 -11.87 3.09
C GLN A 180 9.69 -10.74 3.87
N ILE A 181 9.00 -10.23 4.89
CA ILE A 181 9.59 -9.29 5.86
C ILE A 181 10.58 -10.09 6.72
N LEU A 182 11.87 -9.88 6.47
CA LEU A 182 12.92 -10.46 7.29
C LEU A 182 13.00 -9.68 8.60
N GLY A 183 13.12 -10.38 9.71
CA GLY A 183 13.43 -9.72 10.99
C GLY A 183 14.75 -8.99 10.91
N GLU A 184 14.95 -8.04 11.83
CA GLU A 184 16.29 -7.47 11.98
C GLU A 184 17.29 -8.61 12.21
N PRO A 185 18.44 -8.62 11.50
CA PRO A 185 19.50 -9.56 11.79
C PRO A 185 19.85 -9.41 13.27
N ILE A 186 19.65 -10.47 14.06
CA ILE A 186 20.06 -10.48 15.47
C ILE A 186 21.53 -10.05 15.50
N PRO A 187 21.88 -8.91 16.14
CA PRO A 187 23.25 -8.45 16.16
C PRO A 187 24.15 -9.56 16.71
N GLU A 188 25.16 -9.96 15.95
CA GLU A 188 26.11 -11.02 16.28
C GLU A 188 26.70 -10.97 17.71
N PRO A 189 26.84 -9.82 18.43
CA PRO A 189 27.23 -9.85 19.84
C PRO A 189 26.24 -10.55 20.77
N ALA A 190 24.94 -10.58 20.48
CA ALA A 190 23.96 -11.27 21.33
C ALA A 190 24.08 -12.80 21.21
N THR A 191 24.25 -13.29 19.98
CA THR A 191 24.41 -14.72 19.67
C THR A 191 25.72 -15.29 20.21
N LEU A 192 26.82 -14.54 20.08
CA LEU A 192 28.13 -14.93 20.62
C LEU A 192 28.16 -14.92 22.15
N ASN A 193 27.52 -13.95 22.80
CA ASN A 193 27.43 -13.92 24.26
C ASN A 193 26.60 -15.08 24.81
N LEU A 194 25.50 -15.46 24.14
CA LEU A 194 24.68 -16.60 24.54
C LEU A 194 25.41 -17.94 24.35
N LEU A 195 26.17 -18.10 23.26
CA LEU A 195 27.05 -19.25 23.02
C LEU A 195 28.19 -19.32 24.05
N GLY A 196 28.79 -18.17 24.40
CA GLY A 196 29.82 -18.05 25.44
C GLY A 196 29.30 -18.42 26.83
N LEU A 197 28.08 -17.98 27.19
CA LEU A 197 27.44 -18.33 28.46
C LEU A 197 27.02 -19.81 28.52
N GLY A 198 26.50 -20.36 27.42
CA GLY A 198 26.15 -21.78 27.32
C GLY A 198 27.37 -22.70 27.47
N THR A 199 28.50 -22.35 26.86
CA THR A 199 29.76 -23.09 27.01
C THR A 199 30.34 -22.95 28.42
N LEU A 200 30.28 -21.77 29.04
CA LEU A 200 30.73 -21.56 30.41
C LEU A 200 29.90 -22.37 31.43
N ALA A 201 28.57 -22.42 31.26
CA ALA A 201 27.68 -23.22 32.10
C ALA A 201 27.98 -24.73 31.98
N LEU A 202 28.27 -25.22 30.76
CA LEU A 202 28.67 -26.61 30.51
C LEU A 202 30.03 -26.95 31.15
N ILE A 203 31.00 -26.04 31.09
CA ILE A 203 32.32 -26.22 31.73
C ILE A 203 32.18 -26.22 33.25
N CYS A 204 31.39 -25.30 33.82
CA CYS A 204 31.12 -25.26 35.26
C CYS A 204 30.36 -26.51 35.74
N ARG A 205 29.45 -27.07 34.93
CA ARG A 205 28.75 -28.32 35.25
C ARG A 205 29.66 -29.55 35.23
N LYS A 206 30.67 -29.60 34.35
CA LYS A 206 31.66 -30.70 34.32
C LYS A 206 32.69 -30.66 35.45
N ARG A 207 32.77 -29.55 36.20
CA ARG A 207 33.70 -29.38 37.34
C ARG A 207 33.05 -29.59 38.72
N LYS A 208 31.77 -29.94 38.77
CA LYS A 208 31.12 -30.51 39.95
C LYS A 208 31.03 -32.02 39.78
#